data_AF-A0A434V4P9-F1
#
_entry.id   AF-A0A434V4P9-F1
#
_cell.length_a   1.000
_cell.length_b   1.000
_cell.length_c   1.000
_cell.angle_alpha   90.00
_cell.angle_beta   90.00
_cell.angle_gamma   90.00
#
_symmetry.space_group_name_H-M   'P 1'
#
loop_
_entity.id
_entity.type
_entity.pdbx_description
1 polymer ?
#
loop_
_entity_poly.entity_id
_entity_poly.type
_entity_poly.pdbx_seq_one_letter_code
_entity_poly.pdbx_strand_id
1 'polypeptide(L)' 'MSAENSITVDVVSDVVCPWCFIGQKRLDKAIAAVGDVGVHVRWRPFQLDPTIPQGGM' A
#
# COMPACT_ATOMS: atom_id res chain seq x y z
N MET A 1 11.83 24.33 -7.81
CA MET A 1 10.87 23.34 -7.27
C MET A 1 11.70 22.36 -6.46
N SER A 2 11.82 22.65 -5.17
CA SER A 2 12.79 22.05 -4.26
C SER A 2 12.50 20.56 -4.05
N ALA A 3 13.52 19.72 -4.16
CA ALA A 3 13.45 18.27 -3.99
C ALA A 3 13.33 17.83 -2.51
N GLU A 4 12.96 18.71 -1.58
CA GLU A 4 13.39 18.58 -0.18
C GLU A 4 12.39 17.93 0.78
N ASN A 5 11.21 17.47 0.34
CA ASN A 5 10.27 16.81 1.26
C ASN A 5 9.47 15.68 0.58
N SER A 6 10.17 14.73 -0.03
CA SER A 6 9.53 13.53 -0.60
C SER A 6 9.83 12.27 0.20
N ILE A 7 8.82 11.43 0.39
CA ILE A 7 8.90 10.17 1.13
C ILE A 7 8.39 9.05 0.25
N THR A 8 9.12 7.93 0.26
CA THR A 8 8.66 6.69 -0.37
C THR A 8 8.00 5.79 0.68
N VAL A 9 6.80 5.29 0.37
CA VAL A 9 6.06 4.36 1.21
C VAL A 9 5.95 3.02 0.48
N ASP A 10 6.69 2.02 0.95
CA ASP A 10 6.53 0.64 0.47
C ASP A 10 5.34 -0.01 1.18
N VAL A 11 4.34 -0.41 0.40
CA VAL A 11 3.12 -1.07 0.89
C VAL A 11 3.16 -2.54 0.51
N VAL A 12 3.25 -3.40 1.53
CA VAL A 12 3.19 -4.86 1.39
C VAL A 12 1.72 -5.28 1.44
N SER A 13 1.21 -5.91 0.39
CA SER A 13 -0.21 -6.23 0.27
C SER A 13 -0.46 -7.58 -0.41
N ASP A 14 -1.48 -8.27 0.09
CA ASP A 14 -2.10 -9.44 -0.55
C ASP A 14 -3.54 -9.06 -0.97
N VAL A 15 -3.99 -9.58 -2.12
CA VAL A 15 -5.33 -9.36 -2.69
C VAL A 15 -6.44 -10.04 -1.89
N VAL A 16 -6.15 -11.15 -1.19
CA VAL A 16 -7.16 -11.86 -0.38
C VAL A 16 -7.38 -11.22 1.00
N CYS A 17 -6.50 -10.29 1.41
CA CYS A 17 -6.53 -9.69 2.73
C CYS A 17 -7.55 -8.55 2.83
N PRO A 18 -8.65 -8.69 3.60
CA PRO A 18 -9.64 -7.62 3.75
C PRO A 18 -9.04 -6.38 4.43
N TRP A 19 -8.03 -6.56 5.28
CA TRP A 19 -7.35 -5.47 5.97
C TRP A 19 -6.43 -4.68 5.05
N CYS A 20 -5.81 -5.31 4.04
CA CYS A 20 -5.01 -4.60 3.05
C CYS A 20 -5.88 -3.61 2.26
N PHE A 21 -7.12 -3.98 1.92
CA PHE A 21 -8.07 -3.07 1.28
C PHE A 21 -8.44 -1.87 2.18
N ILE A 22 -8.77 -2.13 3.46
CA ILE A 22 -9.06 -1.07 4.43
C ILE A 22 -7.83 -0.16 4.61
N GLY A 23 -6.64 -0.76 4.69
CA GLY A 23 -5.36 -0.09 4.82
C GLY A 23 -5.07 0.85 3.64
N GLN A 24 -5.29 0.39 2.41
CA GLN A 24 -5.17 1.23 1.20
C GLN A 24 -6.08 2.47 1.31
N LYS A 25 -7.36 2.29 1.65
CA LYS A 25 -8.29 3.43 1.77
C LYS A 25 -7.91 4.40 2.88
N ARG A 26 -7.28 3.93 3.95
CA ARG A 26 -6.75 4.80 5.02
C ARG A 26 -5.48 5.52 4.57
N LEU A 27 -4.59 4.84 3.84
CA LEU A 27 -3.39 5.43 3.27
C LEU A 27 -3.73 6.53 2.26
N ASP A 28 -4.68 6.27 1.35
CA ASP A 28 -5.17 7.27 0.38
C ASP A 28 -5.65 8.55 1.09
N LYS A 29 -6.41 8.40 2.19
CA LYS A 29 -6.88 9.52 3.02
C LYS A 29 -5.74 10.26 3.71
N ALA A 30 -4.75 9.53 4.23
CA ALA A 30 -3.59 10.14 4.89
C ALA A 30 -2.73 10.95 3.90
N ILE A 31 -2.51 10.41 2.69
CA ILE A 31 -1.79 11.10 1.62
C ILE A 31 -2.52 12.37 1.20
N ALA A 32 -3.85 12.35 1.12
CA ALA A 32 -4.64 13.55 0.85
C ALA A 32 -4.54 14.62 1.97
N ALA A 33 -4.17 14.24 3.19
CA ALA A 33 -4.15 15.12 4.36
C ALA A 33 -2.75 15.64 4.75
N VAL A 34 -1.66 15.02 4.28
CA VAL A 34 -0.29 15.26 4.76
C VAL A 34 0.31 16.62 4.33
N GLY A 35 -0.35 17.35 3.42
CA GLY A 35 0.08 18.68 2.98
C GLY A 35 1.19 18.65 1.93
N ASP A 36 2.18 19.54 2.04
CA ASP A 36 3.27 19.70 1.06
C ASP A 36 4.40 18.67 1.28
N VAL A 37 4.03 17.38 1.21
CA VAL A 37 4.95 16.25 1.24
C VAL A 37 4.73 15.43 -0.02
N GLY A 38 5.76 15.27 -0.83
CA GLY A 38 5.70 14.42 -2.03
C GLY A 38 5.68 12.94 -1.64
N VAL A 39 4.53 12.28 -1.70
CA VAL A 39 4.43 10.85 -1.36
C VAL A 39 4.52 9.98 -2.61
N HIS A 40 5.51 9.08 -2.64
CA HIS A 40 5.64 8.05 -3.66
C HIS A 40 5.28 6.68 -3.07
N VAL A 41 4.17 6.10 -3.51
CA VAL A 41 3.73 4.77 -3.03
C VAL A 41 4.27 3.68 -3.95
N ARG A 42 4.93 2.69 -3.36
CA ARG A 42 5.43 1.49 -4.06
C ARG A 42 4.73 0.26 -3.52
N TRP A 43 4.06 -0.47 -4.39
CA TRP A 43 3.37 -1.70 -4.02
C TRP A 43 4.30 -2.90 -4.09
N ARG A 44 4.32 -3.70 -3.03
CA ARG A 44 5.09 -4.93 -2.90
C ARG A 44 4.10 -6.08 -2.72
N PRO A 45 4.01 -7.02 -3.67
CA PRO A 45 3.09 -8.14 -3.54
C PRO A 45 3.51 -9.04 -2.36
N PHE A 46 2.51 -9.59 -1.67
CA PHE A 46 2.69 -10.58 -0.62
C PHE A 46 1.68 -11.71 -0.80
N GLN A 47 2.07 -12.90 -0.39
CA GLN A 47 1.21 -14.07 -0.35
C GLN A 47 1.09 -14.52 1.10
N LEU A 48 -0.08 -14.32 1.70
CA LEU A 48 -0.37 -14.69 3.08
C LEU A 48 -0.33 -16.20 3.29
N ASP A 49 -0.91 -16.94 2.34
CA ASP A 49 -0.90 -18.39 2.34
C ASP A 49 -0.32 -18.92 1.01
N PRO A 50 0.94 -19.39 1.01
CA PRO A 50 1.59 -19.94 -0.17
C PRO A 50 1.09 -21.31 -0.59
N THR A 51 0.24 -21.95 0.23
CA THR A 51 -0.26 -23.31 0.00
C THR A 51 -1.60 -23.34 -0.74
N ILE A 52 -2.26 -22.19 -0.92
CA ILE A 52 -3.53 -22.11 -1.65
C ILE A 52 -3.34 -22.58 -3.10
N PRO A 53 -4.09 -23.60 -3.55
CA PRO A 53 -4.00 -24.09 -4.92
C PRO A 53 -4.58 -23.07 -5.90
N GLN A 54 -4.24 -23.20 -7.18
CA GLN A 54 -4.60 -22.21 -8.21
C GLN A 54 -6.13 -21.99 -8.39
N GLY A 55 -6.95 -22.94 -7.91
CA GLY A 55 -8.42 -22.84 -7.90
C GLY A 55 -9.03 -22.16 -6.67
N GLY A 56 -8.22 -21.73 -5.70
CA GLY A 56 -8.69 -21.20 -4.41
C GLY A 56 -9.01 -22.31 -3.40
N MET A 57 -9.72 -21.93 -2.33
CA MET A 57 -10.32 -22.88 -1.38
C MET A 57 -11.79 -23.16 -1.74
#